data_AF-A0A9W6PHQ6-F1
#
_entry.id   AF-A0A9W6PHQ6-F1
#
_cell.length_a   1.000
_cell.length_b   1.000
_cell.length_c   1.000
_cell.angle_alpha   90.00
_cell.angle_beta   90.00
_cell.angle_gamma   90.00
#
_symmetry.space_group_name_H-M   'P 1'
#
loop_
_entity.id
_entity.type
_entity.pdbx_description
1 polymer ?
#
loop_
_entity_poly.entity_id
_entity_poly.type
_entity_poly.pdbx_seq_one_letter_code
_entity_poly.pdbx_strand_id
1 'polypeptide(L)'
;MQTTRWDEGDPRRLFPGLDDPSVLLPPLRGAAEALRAFAERFDGAWQLTWDEVPLGPSALSGYAEGPGPWCEAELWAPRDPVEWTPLPGPPWELGVRVCVRCAEPDDCGAHYVHELDERTFDDPVAAVTALGAGVRWALERVLAEPPEAWVRHARH
;
A
#
# COMPACT_ATOMS: atom_id res chain seq x y z
N MET A 1 -6.88 -5.80 15.46
CA MET A 1 -6.87 -5.07 14.17
C MET A 1 -8.20 -5.32 13.51
N GLN A 2 -8.90 -4.26 13.11
CA GLN A 2 -10.11 -4.33 12.31
C GLN A 2 -9.75 -3.81 10.91
N THR A 3 -10.11 -4.55 9.87
CA THR A 3 -9.91 -4.15 8.49
C THR A 3 -11.27 -3.94 7.84
N THR A 4 -11.43 -2.82 7.14
CA THR A 4 -12.66 -2.48 6.44
C THR A 4 -12.33 -2.20 4.98
N ARG A 5 -13.16 -2.68 4.05
CA ARG A 5 -12.95 -2.41 2.62
C ARG A 5 -12.99 -0.89 2.36
N TRP A 6 -12.20 -0.42 1.39
CA TRP A 6 -12.02 1.00 1.13
C TRP A 6 -13.31 1.80 0.88
N ASP A 7 -14.33 1.18 0.29
CA ASP A 7 -15.63 1.76 -0.04
C ASP A 7 -16.67 1.61 1.08
N GLU A 8 -16.32 0.95 2.18
CA GLU A 8 -17.17 0.72 3.35
C GLU A 8 -16.68 1.45 4.61
N GLY A 9 -15.39 1.85 4.64
CA GLY A 9 -14.78 2.53 5.79
C GLY A 9 -14.95 4.05 5.80
N ASP A 10 -14.63 4.67 6.94
CA ASP A 10 -14.65 6.12 7.13
C ASP A 10 -13.23 6.70 6.99
N PRO A 11 -12.91 7.44 5.90
CA PRO A 11 -11.58 8.00 5.67
C PRO A 11 -11.15 8.99 6.76
N ARG A 12 -12.09 9.57 7.53
CA ARG A 12 -11.78 10.52 8.60
C ARG A 12 -10.97 9.91 9.74
N ARG A 13 -10.89 8.58 9.81
CA ARG A 13 -10.03 7.86 10.76
C ARG A 13 -8.55 8.06 10.45
N LEU A 14 -8.17 8.06 9.16
CA LEU A 14 -6.81 8.37 8.72
C LEU A 14 -6.60 9.89 8.54
N PHE A 15 -7.63 10.59 8.06
CA PHE A 15 -7.59 12.02 7.74
C PHE A 15 -8.49 12.82 8.69
N PRO A 16 -8.07 13.03 9.95
CA PRO A 16 -8.86 13.84 10.88
C PRO A 16 -9.01 15.26 10.32
N GLY A 17 -10.23 15.79 10.33
CA GLY A 17 -10.53 17.12 9.77
C GLY A 17 -10.93 17.12 8.29
N LEU A 18 -11.05 15.96 7.64
CA LEU A 18 -11.63 15.88 6.30
C LEU A 18 -13.13 16.21 6.32
N ASP A 19 -13.47 17.40 5.81
CA ASP A 19 -14.85 17.92 5.77
C ASP A 19 -15.77 17.01 4.95
N ASP A 20 -15.40 16.77 3.69
CA ASP A 20 -16.13 15.94 2.73
C ASP A 20 -15.31 14.71 2.30
N PRO A 21 -15.61 13.50 2.80
CA PRO A 21 -14.94 12.27 2.39
C PRO A 21 -15.14 11.90 0.92
N SER A 22 -16.19 12.43 0.27
CA SER A 22 -16.51 12.09 -1.12
C SER A 22 -15.39 12.51 -2.09
N VAL A 23 -14.57 13.50 -1.72
CA VAL A 23 -13.42 13.96 -2.49
C VAL A 23 -12.34 12.88 -2.64
N LEU A 24 -12.31 11.89 -1.74
CA LEU A 24 -11.37 10.77 -1.82
C LEU A 24 -11.89 9.61 -2.67
N LEU A 25 -13.17 9.57 -3.04
CA LEU A 25 -13.72 8.47 -3.83
C LEU A 25 -13.05 8.29 -5.20
N PRO A 26 -12.79 9.35 -5.99
CA PRO A 26 -12.08 9.20 -7.25
C PRO A 26 -10.65 8.63 -7.10
N PRO A 27 -9.75 9.18 -6.24
CA PRO A 27 -8.41 8.62 -6.10
C PRO A 27 -8.40 7.23 -5.46
N LEU A 28 -9.30 6.93 -4.51
CA LEU A 28 -9.45 5.58 -3.95
C LEU A 28 -9.82 4.56 -5.03
N ARG A 29 -10.79 4.91 -5.90
CA ARG A 29 -11.15 4.06 -7.04
C ARG A 29 -9.98 3.85 -7.98
N GLY A 30 -9.21 4.91 -8.28
CA GLY A 30 -8.00 4.81 -9.10
C GLY A 30 -6.94 3.88 -8.50
N ALA A 31 -6.74 3.92 -7.18
CA ALA A 31 -5.84 3.00 -6.49
C ALA A 31 -6.35 1.55 -6.53
N ALA A 32 -7.65 1.33 -6.28
CA ALA A 32 -8.29 0.02 -6.37
C ALA A 32 -8.19 -0.58 -7.79
N GLU A 33 -8.41 0.23 -8.83
CA GLU A 33 -8.24 -0.18 -10.22
C GLU A 33 -6.79 -0.56 -10.55
N ALA A 34 -5.81 0.19 -10.02
CA ALA A 34 -4.39 -0.12 -10.20
C ALA A 34 -4.00 -1.44 -9.52
N LEU A 35 -4.46 -1.68 -8.28
CA LEU A 35 -4.24 -2.94 -7.55
C LEU A 35 -4.89 -4.12 -8.27
N ARG A 36 -6.13 -3.93 -8.76
CA ARG A 36 -6.82 -4.93 -9.57
C ARG A 36 -6.04 -5.27 -10.84
N ALA A 37 -5.58 -4.27 -11.58
CA ALA A 37 -4.77 -4.49 -12.78
C ALA A 37 -3.47 -5.23 -12.48
N PHE A 38 -2.83 -4.94 -11.34
CA PHE A 38 -1.68 -5.69 -10.86
C PHE A 38 -2.04 -7.16 -10.62
N ALA A 39 -3.08 -7.43 -9.83
CA ALA A 39 -3.49 -8.80 -9.54
C ALA A 39 -3.93 -9.58 -10.79
N GLU A 40 -4.71 -8.97 -11.69
CA GLU A 40 -5.13 -9.59 -12.96
C GLU A 40 -3.92 -10.00 -13.82
N ARG A 41 -2.83 -9.23 -13.79
CA ARG A 41 -1.60 -9.54 -14.53
C ARG A 41 -0.92 -10.82 -14.04
N PHE A 42 -1.10 -11.17 -12.77
CA PHE A 42 -0.47 -12.30 -12.10
C PHE A 42 -1.47 -13.37 -11.65
N ASP A 43 -2.70 -13.36 -12.18
CA ASP A 43 -3.78 -14.29 -11.79
C ASP A 43 -3.96 -14.36 -10.26
N GLY A 44 -3.96 -13.17 -9.66
CA GLY A 44 -3.82 -12.95 -8.23
C GLY A 44 -5.08 -12.40 -7.56
N ALA A 45 -4.94 -12.15 -6.26
CA ALA A 45 -5.93 -11.45 -5.45
C ALA A 45 -5.46 -10.03 -5.15
N TRP A 46 -6.40 -9.12 -4.90
CA TRP A 46 -6.10 -7.76 -4.47
C TRP A 46 -7.09 -7.28 -3.42
N GLN A 47 -6.67 -6.31 -2.63
CA GLN A 47 -7.50 -5.60 -1.67
C GLN A 47 -6.98 -4.18 -1.46
N LEU A 48 -7.91 -3.27 -1.12
CA LEU A 48 -7.62 -1.95 -0.59
C LEU A 48 -8.48 -1.78 0.66
N THR A 49 -7.84 -1.58 1.82
CA THR A 49 -8.50 -1.60 3.13
C THR A 49 -8.09 -0.42 3.99
N TRP A 50 -9.03 0.03 4.80
CA TRP A 50 -8.77 0.84 5.98
C TRP A 50 -8.41 -0.10 7.12
N ASP A 51 -7.19 0.02 7.62
CA ASP A 51 -6.69 -0.79 8.71
C ASP A 51 -6.72 0.01 10.00
N GLU A 52 -7.35 -0.59 11.01
CA GLU A 52 -7.56 0.02 12.31
C GLU A 52 -6.97 -0.84 13.40
N VAL A 53 -6.00 -0.27 14.10
CA VAL A 53 -5.43 -0.87 15.30
C VAL A 53 -6.08 -0.19 16.50
N PRO A 54 -6.71 -0.92 17.44
CA PRO A 54 -7.20 -0.32 18.68
C PRO A 54 -6.06 0.42 19.39
N LEU A 55 -6.22 1.74 19.61
CA LEU A 55 -5.20 2.65 20.17
C LEU A 55 -3.94 2.84 19.30
N GLY A 56 -3.93 2.34 18.05
CA GLY A 56 -2.80 2.43 17.12
C GLY A 56 -3.13 3.22 15.86
N PRO A 57 -2.16 3.34 14.93
CA PRO A 57 -2.31 4.21 13.78
C PRO A 57 -3.33 3.61 12.82
N SER A 58 -4.24 4.44 12.32
CA SER A 58 -5.02 4.07 11.14
C SER A 58 -4.11 4.10 9.92
N ALA A 59 -4.38 3.22 8.96
CA ALA A 59 -3.70 3.19 7.67
C ALA A 59 -4.68 2.92 6.54
N LEU A 60 -4.30 3.30 5.33
CA LEU A 60 -4.91 2.83 4.09
C LEU A 60 -3.91 1.90 3.42
N SER A 61 -4.25 0.64 3.32
CA SER A 61 -3.36 -0.42 2.85
C SER A 61 -3.89 -1.05 1.58
N GLY A 62 -3.05 -1.11 0.57
CA GLY A 62 -3.26 -1.74 -0.72
C GLY A 62 -2.35 -2.95 -0.85
N TYR A 63 -2.95 -4.07 -1.24
CA TYR A 63 -2.23 -5.33 -1.44
C TYR A 63 -2.67 -5.97 -2.74
N ALA A 64 -1.73 -6.44 -3.55
CA ALA A 64 -2.01 -7.22 -4.76
C ALA A 64 -0.97 -8.34 -4.90
N GLU A 65 -1.41 -9.59 -4.82
CA GLU A 65 -0.55 -10.77 -4.78
C GLU A 65 -0.94 -11.80 -5.83
N GLY A 66 0.06 -12.36 -6.52
CA GLY A 66 -0.07 -13.56 -7.34
C GLY A 66 1.12 -14.52 -7.11
N PRO A 67 1.27 -15.60 -7.91
CA PRO A 67 2.33 -16.61 -7.76
C PRO A 67 3.77 -16.12 -7.95
N GLY A 68 3.96 -14.83 -8.25
CA GLY A 68 5.26 -14.21 -8.47
C GLY A 68 5.47 -13.00 -7.56
N PRO A 69 5.75 -11.81 -8.11
CA PRO A 69 5.85 -10.61 -7.29
C PRO A 69 4.48 -10.19 -6.75
N TRP A 70 4.46 -9.59 -5.57
CA TRP A 70 3.31 -8.86 -5.04
C TRP A 70 3.66 -7.40 -4.77
N CYS A 71 2.62 -6.58 -4.67
CA CYS A 71 2.70 -5.18 -4.32
C CYS A 71 2.12 -4.97 -2.92
N GLU A 72 2.84 -4.23 -2.10
CA GLU A 72 2.36 -3.64 -0.85
C GLU A 72 2.41 -2.13 -1.00
N ALA A 73 1.30 -1.45 -0.73
CA ALA A 73 1.23 0.00 -0.72
C ALA A 73 0.52 0.43 0.55
N GLU A 74 1.15 1.24 1.38
CA GLU A 74 0.57 1.64 2.65
C GLU A 74 0.71 3.16 2.82
N LEU A 75 -0.37 3.77 3.27
CA LEU A 75 -0.41 5.17 3.66
C LEU A 75 -0.75 5.25 5.14
N TRP A 76 0.20 5.71 5.96
CA TRP A 76 0.09 5.73 7.41
C TRP A 76 -0.08 7.16 7.93
N ALA A 77 -0.76 7.27 9.07
CA ALA A 77 -0.64 8.46 9.91
C ALA A 77 0.81 8.63 10.40
N PRO A 78 1.30 9.87 10.56
CA PRO A 78 2.61 10.13 11.13
C PRO A 78 2.72 9.52 12.52
N ARG A 79 3.95 9.22 12.94
CA ARG A 79 4.22 8.64 14.26
C ARG A 79 5.16 9.54 15.05
N ASP A 80 4.97 9.56 16.36
CA ASP A 80 5.97 10.10 17.27
C ASP A 80 7.25 9.24 17.14
N PRO A 81 8.43 9.82 16.81
CA PRO A 81 9.63 9.03 16.54
C PRO A 81 10.24 8.38 17.79
N VAL A 82 9.83 8.80 18.98
CA VAL A 82 10.32 8.27 20.26
C VAL A 82 9.35 7.20 20.77
N GLU A 83 8.08 7.54 20.85
CA GLU A 83 7.03 6.70 21.44
C GLU A 83 6.40 5.74 20.41
N TRP A 84 6.66 5.95 19.12
CA TRP A 84 6.03 5.23 18.00
C TRP A 84 4.49 5.28 18.04
N THR A 85 3.94 6.31 18.70
CA THR A 85 2.51 6.50 18.81
C THR A 85 1.97 7.29 17.61
N PRO A 86 0.73 7.03 17.17
CA PRO A 86 0.13 7.77 16.06
C PRO A 86 -0.07 9.24 16.42
N LEU A 87 0.31 10.13 15.51
CA LEU A 87 -0.01 11.54 15.57
C LEU A 87 -1.20 11.83 14.65
N PRO A 88 -2.18 12.63 15.09
CA PRO A 88 -3.28 13.03 14.22
C PRO A 88 -2.80 14.02 13.15
N GLY A 89 -3.25 13.82 11.92
CA GLY A 89 -3.05 14.79 10.83
C GLY A 89 -1.78 14.53 10.01
N PRO A 90 -1.32 15.52 9.23
CA PRO A 90 -0.15 15.40 8.39
C PRO A 90 1.18 15.49 9.18
N PRO A 91 2.32 15.05 8.58
CA PRO A 91 2.40 14.46 7.25
C PRO A 91 1.98 12.99 7.22
N TRP A 92 1.17 12.59 6.23
CA TRP A 92 0.94 11.16 5.97
C TRP A 92 2.11 10.59 5.18
N GLU A 93 2.59 9.44 5.61
CA GLU A 93 3.73 8.74 5.02
C GLU A 93 3.22 7.67 4.06
N LEU A 94 3.76 7.65 2.84
CA LEU A 94 3.49 6.64 1.83
C LEU A 94 4.71 5.75 1.64
N GLY A 95 4.51 4.44 1.74
CA GLY A 95 5.47 3.45 1.29
C GLY A 95 4.85 2.52 0.25
N VAL A 96 5.61 2.19 -0.78
CA VAL A 96 5.21 1.20 -1.78
C VAL A 96 6.37 0.27 -2.07
N ARG A 97 6.11 -1.03 -2.03
CA ARG A 97 7.10 -2.09 -2.19
C ARG A 97 6.64 -3.11 -3.21
N VAL A 98 7.60 -3.60 -3.98
CA VAL A 98 7.48 -4.81 -4.78
C VAL A 98 8.26 -5.90 -4.08
N CYS A 99 7.60 -7.01 -3.80
CA CYS A 99 8.11 -8.08 -2.98
C CYS A 99 8.04 -9.42 -3.72
N VAL A 100 8.87 -10.39 -3.32
CA VAL A 100 8.83 -11.78 -3.80
C VAL A 100 8.95 -12.77 -2.65
N ARG A 101 8.37 -13.96 -2.81
CA ARG A 101 8.28 -14.95 -1.73
C ARG A 101 9.64 -15.62 -1.70
N CYS A 102 10.25 -15.75 -0.52
CA CYS A 102 11.50 -16.47 -0.42
C CYS A 102 11.29 -17.92 -0.87
N ALA A 103 12.22 -18.45 -1.67
CA ALA A 103 12.21 -19.84 -2.09
C ALA A 103 12.49 -20.80 -0.93
N GLU A 104 13.13 -20.31 0.13
CA GLU A 104 13.39 -21.01 1.39
C GLU A 104 12.62 -20.30 2.53
N PRO A 105 11.29 -20.53 2.66
CA PRO A 105 10.43 -19.74 3.54
C PRO A 105 10.80 -19.83 5.04
N ASP A 106 11.59 -20.82 5.44
CA ASP A 106 12.08 -21.00 6.81
C ASP A 106 13.17 -19.98 7.21
N ASP A 107 13.71 -19.20 6.27
CA ASP A 107 14.76 -18.20 6.55
C ASP A 107 14.19 -16.79 6.79
N CYS A 108 13.49 -16.22 5.80
CA CYS A 108 13.08 -14.80 5.83
C CYS A 108 11.65 -14.51 5.35
N GLY A 109 10.95 -15.49 4.76
CA GLY A 109 9.57 -15.38 4.26
C GLY A 109 9.39 -14.55 2.97
N ALA A 110 9.95 -13.35 2.89
CA ALA A 110 9.76 -12.40 1.77
C ALA A 110 10.99 -11.51 1.54
N HIS A 111 11.26 -11.15 0.28
CA HIS A 111 12.31 -10.21 -0.11
C HIS A 111 11.72 -8.94 -0.71
N TYR A 112 12.19 -7.78 -0.28
CA TYR A 112 11.85 -6.47 -0.86
C TYR A 112 12.78 -6.18 -2.04
N VAL A 113 12.23 -6.18 -3.26
CA VAL A 113 13.03 -6.06 -4.49
C VAL A 113 13.12 -4.61 -4.94
N HIS A 114 11.99 -3.91 -4.94
CA HIS A 114 11.92 -2.49 -5.26
C HIS A 114 11.13 -1.77 -4.18
N GLU A 115 11.62 -0.61 -3.76
CA GLU A 115 10.93 0.27 -2.83
C GLU A 115 10.85 1.67 -3.46
N LEU A 116 9.66 2.25 -3.41
CA LEU A 116 9.48 3.66 -3.73
C LEU A 116 9.89 4.43 -2.47
N ASP A 117 10.90 5.29 -2.61
CA ASP A 117 11.37 6.17 -1.52
C ASP A 117 10.18 6.79 -0.79
N GLU A 118 10.24 6.77 0.54
CA GLU A 118 9.18 7.29 1.41
C GLU A 118 8.83 8.73 1.03
N ARG A 119 7.52 8.99 0.91
CA ARG A 119 7.01 10.32 0.60
C ARG A 119 6.03 10.76 1.66
N THR A 120 6.11 12.02 2.02
CA THR A 120 5.20 12.67 2.96
C THR A 120 4.22 13.58 2.23
N PHE A 121 2.99 13.64 2.73
CA PHE A 121 1.92 14.45 2.16
C PHE A 121 1.17 15.23 3.24
N ASP A 122 0.89 16.50 2.96
CA ASP A 122 0.12 17.37 3.86
C ASP A 122 -1.36 17.51 3.45
N ASP A 123 -1.74 16.93 2.30
CA ASP A 123 -3.10 16.97 1.76
C ASP A 123 -3.65 15.53 1.56
N PRO A 124 -4.84 15.20 2.11
CA PRO A 124 -5.44 13.88 1.98
C PRO A 124 -5.64 13.42 0.53
N VAL A 125 -6.08 14.33 -0.36
CA VAL A 125 -6.33 13.98 -1.77
C VAL A 125 -5.02 13.65 -2.48
N ALA A 126 -3.98 14.44 -2.24
CA ALA A 126 -2.65 14.21 -2.76
C ALA A 126 -2.06 12.89 -2.24
N ALA A 127 -2.22 12.60 -0.95
CA ALA A 127 -1.75 11.36 -0.32
C ALA A 127 -2.37 10.11 -0.97
N VAL A 128 -3.71 10.08 -1.10
CA VAL A 128 -4.41 8.94 -1.73
C VAL A 128 -4.14 8.86 -3.23
N THR A 129 -4.03 10.00 -3.91
CA THR A 129 -3.64 10.03 -5.34
C THR A 129 -2.24 9.45 -5.53
N ALA A 130 -1.31 9.76 -4.63
CA ALA A 130 0.04 9.24 -4.66
C ALA A 130 0.09 7.74 -4.38
N LEU A 131 -0.75 7.20 -3.49
CA LEU A 131 -0.90 5.75 -3.30
C LEU A 131 -1.24 5.06 -4.63
N GLY A 132 -2.26 5.53 -5.35
CA GLY A 132 -2.61 4.97 -6.66
C GLY A 132 -1.53 5.16 -7.75
N ALA A 133 -0.75 6.24 -7.68
CA ALA A 133 0.43 6.42 -8.55
C ALA A 133 1.56 5.45 -8.18
N GLY A 134 1.78 5.20 -6.89
CA GLY A 134 2.78 4.26 -6.39
C GLY A 134 2.47 2.82 -6.78
N VAL A 135 1.20 2.38 -6.71
CA VAL A 135 0.80 1.05 -7.20
C VAL A 135 1.06 0.90 -8.71
N ARG A 136 0.78 1.95 -9.51
CA ARG A 136 1.10 1.93 -10.94
C ARG A 136 2.61 1.85 -11.19
N TRP A 137 3.40 2.59 -10.42
CA TRP A 137 4.86 2.47 -10.43
C TRP A 137 5.30 1.03 -10.11
N ALA A 138 4.71 0.38 -9.12
CA ALA A 138 5.03 -1.01 -8.77
C ALA A 138 4.71 -1.98 -9.92
N LEU A 139 3.55 -1.80 -10.57
CA LEU A 139 3.18 -2.56 -11.77
C LEU A 139 4.18 -2.34 -12.91
N GLU A 140 4.61 -1.11 -13.15
CA GLU A 140 5.63 -0.80 -14.16
C GLU A 140 6.96 -1.50 -13.88
N ARG A 141 7.43 -1.51 -12.61
CA ARG A 141 8.65 -2.25 -12.21
C ARG A 141 8.51 -3.73 -12.51
N VAL A 142 7.38 -4.29 -12.12
CA VAL A 142 7.10 -5.70 -12.29
C VAL A 142 7.03 -6.12 -13.76
N LEU A 143 6.47 -5.26 -14.62
CA LEU A 143 6.39 -5.49 -16.06
C LEU A 143 7.71 -5.25 -16.81
N ALA A 144 8.65 -4.49 -16.22
CA ALA A 144 9.94 -4.21 -16.83
C ALA A 144 10.91 -5.40 -16.78
N GLU A 145 10.66 -6.38 -15.90
CA GLU A 145 11.49 -7.59 -15.77
C GLU A 145 10.76 -8.83 -16.29
N PRO A 146 11.48 -9.76 -16.96
CA PRO A 146 10.89 -11.02 -17.37
C PRO A 146 10.60 -11.94 -16.16
N PRO A 147 9.63 -12.88 -16.26
CA PRO A 147 9.25 -13.77 -15.16
C PRO A 147 10.41 -14.48 -14.45
N GLU A 148 11.43 -14.89 -15.20
CA GLU A 148 12.59 -15.61 -14.68
C GLU A 148 13.47 -14.75 -13.76
N ALA A 149 13.41 -13.42 -13.88
CA ALA A 149 14.15 -12.52 -12.99
C ALA A 149 13.59 -12.58 -11.57
N TRP A 150 12.27 -12.63 -11.41
CA TRP A 150 11.59 -12.72 -10.11
C TRP A 150 11.91 -14.02 -9.37
N VAL A 151 12.14 -15.12 -10.09
CA VAL A 151 12.60 -16.40 -9.50
C VAL A 151 14.01 -16.26 -8.91
N ARG A 152 14.87 -15.42 -9.48
CA ARG A 152 16.22 -15.16 -8.93
C ARG A 152 16.13 -14.31 -7.68
N HIS A 153 15.31 -13.26 -7.70
CA HIS A 153 15.08 -12.40 -6.54
C HIS A 153 14.61 -13.21 -5.32
N ALA A 154 13.85 -14.29 -5.52
CA ALA A 154 13.37 -15.19 -4.47
C ALA A 154 14.46 -16.06 -3.79
N ARG A 155 15.69 -16.12 -4.33
CA ARG A 155 16.77 -17.03 -3.86
C ARG A 155 17.96 -16.32 -3.21
N HIS A 156 17.92 -15.00 -3.09
CA HIS A 156 19.02 -14.15 -2.60
C HIS A 156 18.76 -13.64 -1.20
#